data_AF-A0A2V7KXJ3-F1
#
_entry.id   AF-A0A2V7KXJ3-F1
#
_cell.length_a   1.000
_cell.length_b   1.000
_cell.length_c   1.000
_cell.angle_alpha   90.00
_cell.angle_beta   90.00
_cell.angle_gamma   90.00
#
_symmetry.space_group_name_H-M   'P 1'
#
loop_
_entity.id
_entity.type
_entity.pdbx_description
1 polymer ?
#
loop_
_entity_poly.entity_id
_entity_poly.type
_entity_poly.pdbx_seq_one_letter_code
_entity_poly.pdbx_strand_id
1 'polypeptide(L)'
;MDVYAPMTKFLKLHRNDLPTCAKAERDGETKSKRRPHPEIRDQFLALHLDQARARLLARRLARKDGVMLERVVVGRLLEVAQGFVRRQLDDDVGIRIAASRDGCTYLEMRMKLMEFLDATPEGLTPEDGEEFVRPRIAGWDIDLDTHAMRIVLRSQDPAPRQVRALSI
;
A
#
# COMPACT_ATOMS: atom_id res chain seq x y z
N MET A 1 6.55 23.87 -8.77
CA MET A 1 5.22 24.48 -8.89
C MET A 1 4.51 24.29 -7.56
N ASP A 2 3.98 25.34 -6.94
CA ASP A 2 3.25 25.22 -5.66
C ASP A 2 1.84 24.67 -5.92
N VAL A 3 1.65 23.39 -5.61
CA VAL A 3 0.38 22.66 -5.81
C VAL A 3 -0.69 23.13 -4.81
N TYR A 4 -0.30 23.76 -3.70
CA TYR A 4 -1.25 24.16 -2.65
C TYR A 4 -2.13 25.33 -3.09
N ALA A 5 -1.61 26.29 -3.86
CA ALA A 5 -2.40 27.44 -4.34
C ALA A 5 -3.63 27.07 -5.19
N PRO A 6 -3.53 26.22 -6.24
CA PRO A 6 -4.70 25.78 -7.00
C PRO A 6 -5.64 24.89 -6.19
N MET A 7 -5.11 24.01 -5.33
CA MET A 7 -5.95 23.13 -4.48
C MET A 7 -6.75 23.92 -3.44
N THR A 8 -6.15 24.91 -2.78
CA THR A 8 -6.83 25.77 -1.81
C THR A 8 -7.99 26.52 -2.46
N LYS A 9 -7.81 27.02 -3.68
CA LYS A 9 -8.88 27.67 -4.45
C LYS A 9 -9.99 26.69 -4.83
N PHE A 10 -9.65 25.48 -5.26
CA PHE A 10 -10.61 24.46 -5.66
C PHE A 10 -11.45 23.97 -4.46
N LEU A 11 -10.80 23.68 -3.33
CA LEU A 11 -11.41 23.22 -2.10
C LEU A 11 -12.07 24.34 -1.28
N LYS A 12 -11.97 25.61 -1.74
CA LYS A 12 -12.49 26.81 -1.06
C LYS A 12 -11.97 26.95 0.38
N LEU A 13 -10.71 26.56 0.60
CA LEU A 13 -10.04 26.68 1.88
C LEU A 13 -9.33 28.04 2.01
N HIS A 14 -9.01 28.45 3.24
CA HIS A 14 -8.21 29.66 3.44
C HIS A 14 -6.74 29.40 3.03
N ARG A 15 -6.01 30.46 2.65
CA ARG A 15 -4.67 30.39 2.01
C ARG A 15 -3.65 29.50 2.74
N ASN A 16 -3.79 29.36 4.06
CA ASN A 16 -2.86 28.63 4.92
C ASN A 16 -3.41 27.32 5.49
N ASP A 17 -4.67 26.96 5.25
CA ASP A 17 -5.28 25.78 5.86
C ASP A 17 -4.65 24.51 5.31
N LEU A 18 -4.52 24.42 3.98
CA LEU A 18 -3.98 23.25 3.31
C LEU A 18 -2.49 22.98 3.67
N PRO A 19 -1.59 24.00 3.67
CA PRO A 19 -0.22 23.82 4.18
C PRO A 19 -0.16 23.48 5.68
N THR A 20 -1.08 24.00 6.49
CA THR A 20 -1.11 23.74 7.94
C THR A 20 -1.56 22.30 8.22
N CYS A 21 -2.59 21.82 7.55
CA CYS A 21 -3.04 20.42 7.64
C CYS A 21 -1.95 19.48 7.17
N ALA A 22 -1.34 19.73 6.01
CA ALA A 22 -0.24 18.91 5.48
C ALA A 22 0.97 18.88 6.43
N LYS A 23 1.26 19.99 7.13
CA LYS A 23 2.31 20.03 8.14
C LYS A 23 1.92 19.23 9.39
N ALA A 24 0.71 19.41 9.89
CA ALA A 24 0.22 18.69 11.08
C ALA A 24 0.19 17.17 10.85
N GLU A 25 -0.14 16.73 9.64
CA GLU A 25 -0.13 15.34 9.21
C GLU A 25 1.29 14.76 9.20
N ARG A 26 2.25 15.44 8.54
CA ARG A 26 3.68 15.07 8.57
C ARG A 26 4.26 15.03 9.98
N ASP A 27 3.88 15.99 10.82
CA ASP A 27 4.30 16.06 12.24
C ASP A 27 3.64 14.98 13.10
N GLY A 28 2.53 14.38 12.63
CA GLY A 28 1.79 13.27 13.26
C GLY A 28 2.28 11.89 12.83
N GLU A 29 2.63 11.71 11.56
CA GLU A 29 3.21 10.47 11.00
C GLU A 29 4.45 10.00 11.78
N THR A 30 5.29 10.95 12.22
CA THR A 30 6.52 10.66 12.98
C THR A 30 6.27 10.33 14.46
N LYS A 31 5.08 10.62 14.99
CA LYS A 31 4.76 10.49 16.43
C LYS A 31 3.82 9.34 16.77
N SER A 32 3.26 8.64 15.78
CA SER A 32 2.34 7.53 16.02
C SER A 32 3.06 6.34 16.69
N LYS A 33 2.64 6.01 17.92
CA LYS A 33 2.99 4.76 18.60
C LYS A 33 2.01 3.63 18.27
N ARG A 34 1.06 3.86 17.36
CA ARG A 34 -0.01 2.91 17.05
C ARG A 34 0.58 1.71 16.32
N ARG A 35 0.12 0.52 16.68
CA ARG A 35 0.54 -0.73 16.04
C ARG A 35 -0.27 -0.92 14.76
N PRO A 36 0.30 -1.52 13.70
CA PRO A 36 -0.47 -2.01 12.56
C PRO A 36 -1.64 -2.91 12.96
N HIS A 37 -2.65 -3.02 12.12
CA HIS A 37 -3.79 -3.90 12.40
C HIS A 37 -3.32 -5.35 12.62
N PRO A 38 -3.80 -6.08 13.63
CA PRO A 38 -3.37 -7.46 13.89
C PRO A 38 -3.51 -8.39 12.69
N GLU A 39 -4.59 -8.25 11.91
CA GLU A 39 -4.80 -9.06 10.70
C GLU A 39 -3.83 -8.70 9.57
N ILE A 40 -3.40 -7.44 9.47
CA ILE A 40 -2.34 -7.05 8.53
C ILE A 40 -1.04 -7.76 8.88
N ARG A 41 -0.69 -7.83 10.18
CA ARG A 41 0.47 -8.60 10.62
C ARG A 41 0.34 -10.06 10.18
N ASP A 42 -0.82 -10.67 10.35
CA ASP A 42 -1.03 -12.08 10.03
C ASP A 42 -0.97 -12.34 8.52
N GLN A 43 -1.61 -11.48 7.71
CA GLN A 43 -1.50 -11.50 6.25
C GLN A 43 -0.04 -11.37 5.79
N PHE A 44 0.73 -10.49 6.42
CA PHE A 44 2.12 -10.25 6.03
C PHE A 44 3.02 -11.41 6.45
N LEU A 45 2.83 -11.96 7.66
CA LEU A 45 3.54 -13.17 8.11
C LEU A 45 3.22 -14.39 7.22
N ALA A 46 2.01 -14.48 6.68
CA ALA A 46 1.66 -15.53 5.72
C ALA A 46 2.47 -15.43 4.41
N LEU A 47 2.92 -14.23 4.04
CA LEU A 47 3.81 -14.00 2.89
C LEU A 47 5.29 -14.24 3.22
N HIS A 48 5.65 -14.57 4.46
CA HIS A 48 7.04 -14.82 4.80
C HIS A 48 7.56 -16.10 4.12
N LEU A 49 8.75 -16.03 3.51
CA LEU A 49 9.34 -17.10 2.68
C LEU A 49 9.69 -18.36 3.48
N ASP A 50 9.88 -18.23 4.79
CA ASP A 50 10.13 -19.33 5.72
C ASP A 50 9.10 -19.31 6.86
N GLN A 51 8.19 -20.29 6.88
CA GLN A 51 7.10 -20.35 7.86
C GLN A 51 7.56 -20.77 9.27
N ALA A 52 8.74 -21.37 9.44
CA ALA A 52 9.31 -21.59 10.76
C ALA A 52 9.83 -20.28 11.35
N ARG A 53 10.54 -19.49 10.55
CA ARG A 53 10.99 -18.13 10.93
C ARG A 53 9.81 -17.18 11.14
N ALA A 54 8.76 -17.28 10.34
CA ALA A 54 7.53 -16.49 10.52
C ALA A 54 6.93 -16.65 11.92
N ARG A 55 6.89 -17.89 12.45
CA ARG A 55 6.39 -18.17 13.81
C ARG A 55 7.29 -17.63 14.92
N LEU A 56 8.60 -17.54 14.70
CA LEU A 56 9.53 -16.89 15.62
C LEU A 56 9.37 -15.38 15.57
N LEU A 57 9.25 -14.82 14.37
CA LEU A 57 9.03 -13.40 14.14
C LEU A 57 7.70 -12.97 14.75
N ALA A 58 6.61 -13.72 14.55
CA ALA A 58 5.31 -13.46 15.18
C ALA A 58 5.41 -13.30 16.70
N ARG A 59 6.17 -14.16 17.37
CA ARG A 59 6.43 -14.08 18.82
C ARG A 59 7.23 -12.84 19.21
N ARG A 60 8.20 -12.43 18.39
CA ARG A 60 8.99 -11.21 18.61
C ARG A 60 8.15 -9.97 18.40
N LEU A 61 7.37 -9.93 17.31
CA LEU A 61 6.44 -8.86 17.00
C LEU A 61 5.40 -8.73 18.10
N ALA A 62 4.85 -9.82 18.65
CA ALA A 62 3.84 -9.73 19.71
C ALA A 62 4.30 -8.98 20.98
N ARG A 63 5.62 -8.90 21.24
CA ARG A 63 6.16 -8.19 22.41
C ARG A 63 6.06 -6.67 22.26
N LYS A 64 6.13 -5.94 23.38
CA LYS A 64 6.02 -4.46 23.40
C LYS A 64 7.15 -3.76 22.63
N ASP A 65 8.35 -4.32 22.66
CA ASP A 65 9.53 -3.87 21.90
C ASP A 65 9.45 -4.24 20.40
N GLY A 66 8.55 -5.15 20.02
CA GLY A 66 8.34 -5.58 18.64
C GLY A 66 7.60 -4.57 17.76
N VAL A 67 6.99 -3.53 18.33
CA VAL A 67 6.19 -2.54 17.59
C VAL A 67 7.01 -1.82 16.52
N MET A 68 8.25 -1.42 16.84
CA MET A 68 9.13 -0.74 15.87
C MET A 68 9.43 -1.65 14.68
N LEU A 69 9.78 -2.92 14.95
CA LEU A 69 10.08 -3.90 13.91
C LEU A 69 8.85 -4.19 13.04
N GLU A 70 7.67 -4.31 13.66
CA GLU A 70 6.41 -4.51 12.94
C GLU A 70 6.12 -3.35 11.98
N ARG A 71 6.28 -2.11 12.43
CA ARG A 71 6.11 -0.91 11.59
C ARG A 71 7.11 -0.87 10.44
N VAL A 72 8.37 -1.22 10.69
CA VAL A 72 9.40 -1.26 9.63
C VAL A 72 9.06 -2.31 8.58
N VAL A 73 8.70 -3.52 9.00
CA VAL A 73 8.32 -4.60 8.08
C VAL A 73 7.07 -4.22 7.28
N VAL A 74 6.00 -3.79 7.96
CA VAL A 74 4.74 -3.41 7.30
C VAL A 74 4.97 -2.22 6.37
N GLY A 75 5.68 -1.19 6.83
CA GLY A 75 5.98 -0.01 6.03
C GLY A 75 6.79 -0.35 4.79
N ARG A 76 7.78 -1.24 4.88
CA ARG A 76 8.57 -1.59 3.71
C ARG A 76 7.77 -2.36 2.66
N LEU A 77 6.90 -3.27 3.08
CA LEU A 77 6.00 -4.00 2.18
C LEU A 77 4.94 -3.08 1.57
N LEU A 78 4.41 -2.17 2.38
CA LEU A 78 3.47 -1.13 1.94
C LEU A 78 4.10 -0.22 0.89
N GLU A 79 5.32 0.28 1.10
CA GLU A 79 6.04 1.11 0.12
C GLU A 79 6.22 0.41 -1.23
N VAL A 80 6.51 -0.90 -1.21
CA VAL A 80 6.64 -1.67 -2.44
C VAL A 80 5.30 -1.72 -3.18
N ALA A 81 4.19 -2.05 -2.50
CA ALA A 81 2.84 -2.00 -3.09
C ALA A 81 2.49 -0.58 -3.58
N GLN A 82 2.82 0.41 -2.75
CA GLN A 82 2.97 1.85 -2.98
C GLN A 82 3.43 2.18 -4.41
N GLY A 83 4.62 1.69 -4.74
CA GLY A 83 5.28 1.93 -6.01
C GLY A 83 4.53 1.38 -7.23
N PHE A 84 3.78 0.28 -7.08
CA PHE A 84 2.95 -0.22 -8.19
C PHE A 84 1.70 0.61 -8.40
N VAL A 85 1.05 1.07 -7.31
CA VAL A 85 -0.14 1.91 -7.42
C VAL A 85 0.20 3.27 -8.03
N ARG A 86 1.37 3.85 -7.71
CA ARG A 86 1.87 5.04 -8.40
C ARG A 86 2.00 4.83 -9.92
N ARG A 87 2.59 3.71 -10.35
CA ARG A 87 2.67 3.38 -11.79
C ARG A 87 1.29 3.15 -12.41
N GLN A 88 0.35 2.59 -11.67
CA GLN A 88 -1.02 2.40 -12.12
C GLN A 88 -1.75 3.75 -12.30
N LEU A 89 -1.48 4.74 -11.45
CA LEU A 89 -2.02 6.10 -11.59
C LEU A 89 -1.51 6.82 -12.84
N ASP A 90 -0.35 6.44 -13.37
CA ASP A 90 0.19 6.97 -14.63
C ASP A 90 -0.46 6.31 -15.88
N ASP A 91 -1.20 5.22 -15.71
CA ASP A 91 -1.88 4.47 -16.78
C ASP A 91 -3.40 4.72 -16.79
N ASP A 92 -3.81 5.86 -17.34
CA ASP A 92 -5.22 6.24 -17.46
C ASP A 92 -6.09 5.20 -18.18
N VAL A 93 -5.53 4.48 -19.16
CA VAL A 93 -6.25 3.45 -19.91
C VAL A 93 -6.48 2.24 -19.00
N GLY A 94 -5.45 1.80 -18.29
CA GLY A 94 -5.54 0.74 -17.30
C GLY A 94 -6.55 1.04 -16.19
N ILE A 95 -6.60 2.28 -15.68
CA ILE A 95 -7.60 2.70 -14.68
C ILE A 95 -9.02 2.57 -15.23
N ARG A 96 -9.28 3.03 -16.46
CA ARG A 96 -10.63 2.92 -17.06
C ARG A 96 -11.06 1.47 -17.25
N ILE A 97 -10.14 0.60 -17.67
CA ILE A 97 -10.41 -0.84 -17.83
C ILE A 97 -10.72 -1.47 -16.47
N ALA A 98 -9.91 -1.18 -15.45
CA ALA A 98 -10.13 -1.69 -14.11
C ALA A 98 -11.47 -1.19 -13.52
N ALA A 99 -11.77 0.10 -13.68
CA ALA A 99 -13.03 0.69 -13.23
C ALA A 99 -14.25 0.02 -13.89
N SER A 100 -14.18 -0.21 -15.21
CA SER A 100 -15.25 -0.90 -15.95
C SER A 100 -15.46 -2.33 -15.46
N ARG A 101 -14.37 -3.05 -15.16
CA ARG A 101 -14.42 -4.42 -14.65
C ARG A 101 -15.03 -4.48 -13.24
N ASP A 102 -14.71 -3.49 -12.42
CA ASP A 102 -15.10 -3.44 -11.00
C ASP A 102 -16.44 -2.69 -10.82
N GLY A 103 -17.08 -2.26 -11.92
CA GLY A 103 -18.40 -1.64 -11.93
C GLY A 103 -18.43 -0.22 -11.36
N CYS A 104 -17.28 0.47 -11.31
CA CYS A 104 -17.16 1.83 -10.80
C CYS A 104 -16.71 2.82 -11.88
N THR A 105 -16.82 4.11 -11.57
CA THR A 105 -16.36 5.17 -12.46
C THR A 105 -14.83 5.31 -12.41
N TYR A 106 -14.27 5.90 -13.46
CA TYR A 106 -12.84 6.24 -13.50
C TYR A 106 -12.39 7.08 -12.28
N LEU A 107 -13.23 8.04 -11.84
CA LEU A 107 -12.90 8.90 -10.71
C LEU A 107 -12.94 8.15 -9.38
N GLU A 108 -13.91 7.25 -9.18
CA GLU A 108 -13.99 6.41 -7.98
C GLU A 108 -12.78 5.48 -7.89
N MET A 109 -12.42 4.81 -8.99
CA MET A 109 -11.20 3.98 -9.04
C MET A 109 -9.95 4.81 -8.74
N ARG A 110 -9.80 5.98 -9.37
CA ARG A 110 -8.66 6.86 -9.15
C ARG A 110 -8.59 7.37 -7.71
N MET A 111 -9.73 7.71 -7.11
CA MET A 111 -9.81 8.09 -5.69
C MET A 111 -9.34 6.96 -4.80
N LYS A 112 -9.85 5.75 -5.01
CA LYS A 112 -9.46 4.55 -4.26
C LYS A 112 -7.94 4.30 -4.31
N LEU A 113 -7.33 4.44 -5.49
CA LEU A 113 -5.88 4.32 -5.64
C LEU A 113 -5.13 5.41 -4.85
N MET A 114 -5.62 6.65 -4.85
CA MET A 114 -5.01 7.75 -4.08
C MET A 114 -5.17 7.54 -2.57
N GLU A 115 -6.32 7.08 -2.09
CA GLU A 115 -6.56 6.75 -0.67
C GLU A 115 -5.56 5.70 -0.18
N PHE A 116 -5.29 4.67 -1.00
CA PHE A 116 -4.27 3.67 -0.66
C PHE A 116 -2.83 4.26 -0.67
N LEU A 117 -2.54 5.22 -1.54
CA LEU A 117 -1.23 5.90 -1.52
C LEU A 117 -0.99 6.69 -0.24
N ASP A 118 -2.06 7.17 0.40
CA ASP A 118 -2.01 7.90 1.66
C ASP A 118 -2.03 6.94 2.88
N ALA A 119 -2.21 5.64 2.67
CA ALA A 119 -2.18 4.65 3.74
C ALA A 119 -0.81 4.63 4.44
N THR A 120 -0.87 4.57 5.77
CA THR A 120 0.30 4.40 6.65
C THR A 120 0.32 2.99 7.24
N PRO A 121 1.45 2.48 7.78
CA PRO A 121 1.49 1.16 8.42
C PRO A 121 0.43 0.97 9.51
N GLU A 122 0.04 2.04 10.19
CA GLU A 122 -0.96 2.04 11.27
C GLU A 122 -2.39 2.21 10.77
N GLY A 123 -2.56 2.88 9.62
CA GLY A 123 -3.86 3.11 8.98
C GLY A 123 -4.26 2.04 7.98
N LEU A 124 -3.33 1.17 7.59
CA LEU A 124 -3.56 0.10 6.62
C LEU A 124 -4.62 -0.89 7.10
N THR A 125 -5.66 -1.09 6.29
CA THR A 125 -6.77 -2.01 6.61
C THR A 125 -6.52 -3.40 6.03
N PRO A 126 -7.12 -4.47 6.60
CA PRO A 126 -7.02 -5.83 6.05
C PRO A 126 -7.46 -5.93 4.58
N GLU A 127 -8.47 -5.15 4.18
CA GLU A 127 -8.95 -5.05 2.81
C GLU A 127 -7.87 -4.49 1.87
N ASP A 128 -7.16 -3.44 2.31
CA ASP A 128 -6.04 -2.88 1.56
C ASP A 128 -4.91 -3.91 1.36
N GLY A 129 -4.66 -4.73 2.39
CA GLY A 129 -3.66 -5.80 2.34
C GLY A 129 -3.98 -6.86 1.27
N GLU A 130 -5.23 -7.30 1.20
CA GLU A 130 -5.69 -8.26 0.19
C GLU A 130 -5.76 -7.67 -1.22
N GLU A 131 -6.20 -6.42 -1.34
CA GLU A 131 -6.41 -5.78 -2.64
C GLU A 131 -5.11 -5.24 -3.25
N PHE A 132 -4.26 -4.60 -2.44
CA PHE A 132 -3.11 -3.88 -2.95
C PHE A 132 -1.80 -4.62 -2.71
N VAL A 133 -1.60 -5.26 -1.56
CA VAL A 133 -0.30 -5.86 -1.20
C VAL A 133 -0.17 -7.28 -1.76
N ARG A 134 -1.11 -8.16 -1.41
CA ARG A 134 -1.06 -9.59 -1.73
C ARG A 134 -0.93 -9.93 -3.23
N PRO A 135 -1.57 -9.18 -4.16
CA PRO A 135 -1.41 -9.46 -5.60
C PRO A 135 -0.03 -9.12 -6.13
N ARG A 136 0.74 -8.26 -5.43
CA ARG A 136 2.02 -7.72 -5.90
C ARG A 136 3.22 -8.39 -5.27
N ILE A 137 3.06 -8.91 -4.05
CA ILE A 137 4.14 -9.55 -3.28
C ILE A 137 3.90 -11.06 -3.22
N ALA A 138 4.87 -11.83 -3.71
CA ALA A 138 4.85 -13.28 -3.66
C ALA A 138 5.43 -13.80 -2.33
N GLY A 139 6.40 -13.09 -1.77
CA GLY A 139 6.87 -13.32 -0.42
C GLY A 139 7.98 -12.38 0.01
N TRP A 140 8.41 -12.49 1.27
CA TRP A 140 9.50 -11.70 1.81
C TRP A 140 10.26 -12.41 2.94
N ASP A 141 11.46 -11.93 3.26
CA ASP A 141 12.17 -12.26 4.49
C ASP A 141 12.96 -11.05 5.00
N ILE A 142 13.44 -11.15 6.24
CA ILE A 142 14.34 -10.18 6.84
C ILE A 142 15.45 -10.90 7.60
N ASP A 143 16.67 -10.48 7.38
CA ASP A 143 17.81 -10.80 8.22
C ASP A 143 17.83 -9.80 9.39
N LEU A 144 17.65 -10.29 10.61
CA LEU A 144 17.51 -9.43 11.80
C LEU A 144 18.85 -8.91 12.33
N ASP A 145 19.97 -9.48 11.87
CA ASP A 145 21.32 -9.05 12.27
C ASP A 145 21.79 -7.91 11.35
N THR A 146 21.53 -8.03 10.05
CA THR A 146 21.91 -7.04 9.04
C THR A 146 20.81 -6.03 8.72
N HIS A 147 19.57 -6.29 9.16
CA HIS A 147 18.35 -5.55 8.78
C HIS A 147 18.06 -5.55 7.27
N ALA A 148 18.69 -6.43 6.50
CA ALA A 148 18.42 -6.57 5.07
C ALA A 148 17.09 -7.31 4.86
N MET A 149 16.23 -6.76 4.00
CA MET A 149 14.93 -7.34 3.68
C MET A 149 14.88 -7.77 2.22
N ARG A 150 14.56 -9.04 1.96
CA ARG A 150 14.29 -9.54 0.61
C ARG A 150 12.79 -9.49 0.38
N ILE A 151 12.38 -8.95 -0.77
CA ILE A 151 10.97 -8.95 -1.19
C ILE A 151 10.92 -9.55 -2.59
N VAL A 152 10.14 -10.61 -2.73
CA VAL A 152 9.89 -11.31 -3.99
C VAL A 152 8.57 -10.80 -4.54
N LEU A 153 8.62 -10.21 -5.72
CA LEU A 153 7.44 -9.68 -6.42
C LEU A 153 6.72 -10.82 -7.16
N ARG A 154 5.40 -10.72 -7.26
CA ARG A 154 4.62 -11.61 -8.11
C ARG A 154 4.80 -11.17 -9.57
N SER A 155 5.15 -12.08 -10.45
CA SER A 155 5.12 -11.82 -11.89
C SER A 155 3.70 -11.44 -12.30
N GLN A 156 3.52 -10.25 -12.87
CA GLN A 156 2.26 -9.91 -13.52
C GLN A 156 2.20 -10.69 -14.82
N ASP A 157 1.54 -11.85 -14.79
CA ASP A 157 1.21 -12.54 -16.04
C ASP A 157 0.18 -11.65 -16.76
N PRO A 158 0.46 -11.13 -17.96
CA PRO A 158 -0.54 -10.36 -18.69
C PRO A 158 -1.74 -11.27 -18.95
N ALA A 159 -2.92 -10.81 -18.53
CA ALA A 159 -4.16 -11.55 -18.75
C ALA A 159 -4.23 -12.09 -20.20
N PRO A 160 -4.66 -13.35 -20.42
CA PRO A 160 -4.65 -13.94 -21.73
C PRO A 160 -5.47 -13.06 -22.68
N ARG A 161 -4.81 -12.55 -23.74
CA ARG A 161 -5.47 -11.88 -24.85
C ARG A 161 -6.57 -12.81 -25.35
N GLN A 162 -7.84 -12.43 -25.20
CA GLN A 162 -8.93 -13.08 -25.90
C GLN A 162 -8.67 -12.93 -27.39
N VAL A 163 -8.15 -13.97 -28.03
CA VAL A 163 -8.15 -14.09 -29.48
C VAL A 163 -9.62 -14.21 -29.87
N ARG A 164 -10.20 -13.12 -30.38
CA ARG A 164 -11.52 -13.16 -31.01
C ARG A 164 -11.43 -14.19 -32.13
N ALA A 165 -12.13 -15.31 -31.97
CA ALA A 165 -12.40 -16.22 -33.06
C ALA A 165 -13.22 -15.44 -34.10
N LEU A 166 -12.58 -15.10 -35.22
CA LEU A 166 -13.27 -14.71 -36.44
C LEU A 166 -13.89 -16.00 -37.00
N SER A 167 -15.19 -16.19 -36.75
CA SER A 167 -15.97 -17.14 -37.52
C SER A 167 -16.28 -16.49 -38.88
N ILE A 168 -15.74 -17.09 -39.94
CA ILE A 168 -16.15 -16.89 -41.34
C ILE A 168 -17.34 -17.82 -41.60
#